data_AF-A0A7S3KMY2-F1
#
_entry.id   AF-A0A7S3KMY2-F1
#
_cell.length_a   1.000
_cell.length_b   1.000
_cell.length_c   1.000
_cell.angle_alpha   90.00
_cell.angle_beta   90.00
_cell.angle_gamma   90.00
#
_symmetry.space_group_name_H-M   'P 1'
#
loop_
_entity.id
_entity.type
_entity.pdbx_description
1 polymer ?
#
loop_
_entity_poly.entity_id
_entity_poly.type
_entity_poly.pdbx_seq_one_letter_code
_entity_poly.pdbx_strand_id
1 'polypeptide(L)'
;AEQSDPYYKNIASNRPDKFWKEHIKSKGDETYFSEEFKDLVTGLFAYNPFHRLTIAEVRSHPWFNGTVPTSEDIADEFNRRKENLDEELRRQRDEDPTQAEFDTSLLEGNSVHRGIGDSDEESKEVGEREEQEYDEDFENYHKFFSTSSVEDLWTNLCAYVTGITGEYKFSADEYSISAKVVKEEEEKEEKKESVKEEPIEFLVNILKVPEQEKHCIDATVIKGNKFNFTDQFRDLKKFFGGHANATLAD
;
A
#
# COMPACT_ATOMS: atom_id res chain seq x y z
N ALA A 1 -7.77 6.98 21.68
CA ALA A 1 -7.56 5.68 22.33
C ALA A 1 -8.44 5.60 23.56
N GLU A 2 -9.26 4.56 23.66
CA GLU A 2 -10.11 4.31 24.82
C GLU A 2 -9.33 3.59 25.92
N GLN A 3 -9.75 3.68 27.18
CA GLN A 3 -9.09 2.97 28.30
C GLN A 3 -9.14 1.44 28.14
N SER A 4 -10.09 0.94 27.33
CA SER A 4 -10.31 -0.47 27.00
C SER A 4 -9.31 -1.03 25.98
N ASP A 5 -8.57 -0.16 25.27
CA ASP A 5 -7.63 -0.59 24.23
C ASP A 5 -6.53 -1.48 24.83
N PRO A 6 -6.32 -2.70 24.30
CA PRO A 6 -5.35 -3.65 24.84
C PRO A 6 -3.93 -3.12 24.96
N TYR A 7 -3.50 -2.26 24.04
CA TYR A 7 -2.17 -1.68 23.97
C TYR A 7 -2.06 -0.41 24.83
N TYR A 8 -3.14 0.37 24.94
CA TYR A 8 -3.15 1.63 25.69
C TYR A 8 -3.53 1.49 27.17
N LYS A 9 -4.27 0.44 27.55
CA LYS A 9 -4.74 0.21 28.94
C LYS A 9 -3.62 0.26 29.97
N ASN A 10 -2.43 -0.18 29.61
CA ASN A 10 -1.28 -0.25 30.51
C ASN A 10 -0.75 1.16 30.84
N ILE A 11 -0.70 2.06 29.85
CA ILE A 11 -0.36 3.48 30.05
C ILE A 11 -1.48 4.18 30.82
N ALA A 12 -2.75 3.94 30.45
CA ALA A 12 -3.90 4.54 31.12
C ALA A 12 -4.04 4.11 32.60
N SER A 13 -3.64 2.88 32.93
CA SER A 13 -3.64 2.34 34.30
C SER A 13 -2.38 2.71 35.10
N ASN A 14 -1.56 3.64 34.61
CA ASN A 14 -0.30 4.06 35.22
C ASN A 14 0.68 2.89 35.46
N ARG A 15 0.81 1.99 34.47
CA ARG A 15 1.72 0.84 34.46
C ARG A 15 2.61 0.82 33.20
N PRO A 16 3.49 1.82 33.01
CA PRO A 16 4.39 1.88 31.86
C PRO A 16 5.33 0.68 31.78
N ASP A 17 5.73 0.10 32.92
CA ASP A 17 6.60 -1.09 32.93
C ASP A 17 5.99 -2.28 32.19
N LYS A 18 4.67 -2.48 32.32
CA LYS A 18 3.97 -3.57 31.62
C LYS A 18 3.84 -3.28 30.15
N PHE A 19 3.57 -2.02 29.80
CA PHE A 19 3.52 -1.57 28.42
C PHE A 19 4.85 -1.89 27.70
N TRP A 20 5.98 -1.44 28.24
CA TRP A 20 7.28 -1.66 27.61
C TRP A 20 7.69 -3.14 27.59
N LYS A 21 7.39 -3.90 28.64
CA LYS A 21 7.61 -5.36 28.64
C LYS A 21 6.86 -6.08 27.52
N GLU A 22 5.67 -5.65 27.16
CA GLU A 22 4.92 -6.25 26.05
C GLU A 22 5.52 -5.86 24.68
N HIS A 23 5.96 -4.61 24.52
CA HIS A 23 6.50 -4.10 23.26
C HIS A 23 7.94 -4.58 22.97
N ILE A 24 8.71 -4.91 24.01
CA ILE A 24 10.08 -5.45 23.89
C ILE A 24 10.09 -6.93 23.48
N LYS A 25 9.09 -7.73 23.87
CA LYS A 25 9.05 -9.18 23.60
C LYS A 25 9.26 -9.55 22.13
N SER A 26 8.77 -8.71 21.22
CA SER A 26 8.89 -8.95 19.77
C SER A 26 10.23 -8.51 19.17
N LYS A 27 11.06 -7.77 19.92
CA LYS A 27 12.27 -7.12 19.43
C LYS A 27 13.56 -7.81 19.85
N GLY A 28 13.48 -8.87 20.65
CA GLY A 28 14.60 -9.76 20.99
C GLY A 28 15.57 -9.23 22.05
N ASP A 29 15.72 -7.90 22.19
CA ASP A 29 16.64 -7.26 23.13
C ASP A 29 15.91 -6.30 24.08
N GLU A 30 16.18 -6.40 25.39
CA GLU A 30 15.61 -5.51 26.42
C GLU A 30 16.13 -4.06 26.30
N THR A 31 17.27 -3.88 25.65
CA THR A 31 17.90 -2.58 25.38
C THR A 31 17.51 -1.96 24.04
N TYR A 32 16.62 -2.63 23.27
CA TYR A 32 16.19 -2.17 21.96
C TYR A 32 15.63 -0.74 21.97
N PHE A 33 14.90 -0.39 23.03
CA PHE A 33 14.43 0.96 23.28
C PHE A 33 15.27 1.61 24.36
N SER A 34 15.84 2.79 24.09
CA SER A 34 16.56 3.56 25.09
C SER A 34 15.63 4.02 26.21
N GLU A 35 16.17 4.20 27.41
CA GLU A 35 15.37 4.64 28.57
C GLU A 35 14.78 6.05 28.35
N GLU A 36 15.53 6.94 27.70
CA GLU A 36 15.06 8.27 27.34
C GLU A 36 13.90 8.22 26.34
N PHE A 37 13.91 7.25 25.41
CA PHE A 37 12.79 7.06 24.49
C PHE A 37 11.54 6.61 25.23
N LYS A 38 11.70 5.63 26.14
CA LYS A 38 10.60 5.10 26.95
C LYS A 38 9.95 6.19 27.80
N ASP A 39 10.76 7.05 28.40
CA ASP A 39 10.30 8.16 29.23
C ASP A 39 9.51 9.19 28.40
N LEU A 40 10.07 9.64 27.27
CA LEU A 40 9.41 10.60 26.38
C LEU A 40 8.05 10.10 25.90
N VAL A 41 7.99 8.86 25.40
CA VAL A 41 6.75 8.28 24.85
C VAL A 41 5.71 8.08 25.96
N THR A 42 6.12 7.68 27.16
CA THR A 42 5.22 7.55 28.31
C THR A 42 4.60 8.91 28.67
N GLY A 43 5.40 9.98 28.67
CA GLY A 43 4.92 11.35 28.93
C GLY A 43 4.02 11.89 27.82
N LEU A 44 4.29 11.57 26.55
CA LEU A 44 3.44 11.97 25.42
C LEU A 44 2.08 11.24 25.44
N PHE A 45 2.07 9.98 25.85
CA PHE A 45 0.88 9.12 25.85
C PHE A 45 0.12 9.12 27.17
N ALA A 46 0.48 9.99 28.12
CA ALA A 46 -0.22 10.14 29.38
C ALA A 46 -1.73 10.32 29.17
N TYR A 47 -2.51 9.51 29.90
CA TYR A 47 -3.97 9.50 29.81
C TYR A 47 -4.60 10.80 30.28
N ASN A 48 -4.11 11.32 31.41
CA ASN A 48 -4.53 12.62 31.90
C ASN A 48 -3.83 13.72 31.06
N PRO A 49 -4.58 14.63 30.40
CA PRO A 49 -4.00 15.73 29.65
C PRO A 49 -3.06 16.61 30.48
N PHE A 50 -3.32 16.76 31.79
CA PHE A 50 -2.47 17.54 32.69
C PHE A 50 -1.12 16.89 33.01
N HIS A 51 -0.99 15.58 32.77
CA HIS A 51 0.27 14.85 32.93
C HIS A 51 1.01 14.69 31.59
N ARG A 52 0.42 15.14 30.48
CA ARG A 52 1.03 15.06 29.17
C ARG A 52 2.10 16.12 29.03
N LEU A 53 3.26 15.73 28.52
CA LEU A 53 4.34 16.66 28.24
C LEU A 53 3.88 17.76 27.28
N THR A 54 4.18 18.99 27.66
CA THR A 54 4.03 20.17 26.80
C THR A 54 5.13 20.18 25.73
N ILE A 55 4.90 20.94 24.66
CA ILE A 55 5.90 21.08 23.58
C ILE A 55 7.22 21.64 24.10
N ALA A 56 7.19 22.53 25.10
CA ALA A 56 8.40 23.06 25.71
C ALA A 56 9.19 21.96 26.43
N GLU A 57 8.52 21.10 27.19
CA GLU A 57 9.14 19.97 27.88
C GLU A 57 9.70 18.93 26.90
N VAL A 58 8.96 18.65 25.81
CA VAL A 58 9.44 17.76 24.74
C VAL A 58 10.72 18.30 24.10
N ARG A 59 10.81 19.59 23.81
CA ARG A 59 12.01 20.22 23.24
C ARG A 59 13.21 20.19 24.18
N SER A 60 12.97 20.21 25.50
CA SER A 60 14.03 20.07 26.50
C SER A 60 14.39 18.62 26.82
N HIS A 61 13.65 17.64 26.28
CA HIS A 61 13.83 16.24 26.63
C HIS A 61 15.18 15.69 26.14
N PRO A 62 15.92 14.89 26.92
CA PRO A 62 17.20 14.32 26.52
C PRO A 62 17.15 13.53 25.21
N TRP A 63 16.08 12.75 25.01
CA TRP A 63 15.87 12.02 23.76
C TRP A 63 15.74 12.95 22.53
N PHE A 64 15.09 14.11 22.68
CA PHE A 64 14.92 15.07 21.58
C PHE A 64 16.24 15.76 21.21
N ASN A 65 17.09 16.00 22.21
CA ASN A 65 18.42 16.59 22.03
C ASN A 65 19.54 15.55 21.91
N GLY A 66 19.16 14.29 21.64
CA GLY A 66 20.10 13.19 21.47
C GLY A 66 20.94 13.31 20.20
N THR A 67 21.82 12.35 20.00
CA THR A 67 22.62 12.26 18.77
C THR A 67 21.72 12.00 17.58
N VAL A 68 21.81 12.86 16.57
CA VAL A 68 21.14 12.67 15.29
C VAL A 68 22.12 11.94 14.36
N PRO A 69 21.69 10.86 13.66
CA PRO A 69 22.55 10.19 12.70
C PRO A 69 22.98 11.14 11.59
N THR A 70 24.21 10.98 11.11
CA THR A 70 24.70 11.77 9.98
C THR A 70 24.04 11.29 8.68
N SER A 71 24.13 12.10 7.62
CA SER A 71 23.61 11.70 6.31
C SER A 71 24.27 10.42 5.78
N GLU A 72 25.54 10.18 6.13
CA GLU A 72 26.27 8.95 5.79
C GLU A 72 25.69 7.75 6.53
N ASP A 73 25.50 7.85 7.86
CA ASP A 73 24.89 6.78 8.66
C ASP A 73 23.48 6.40 8.15
N ILE A 74 22.71 7.39 7.70
CA ILE A 74 21.39 7.17 7.11
C ILE A 74 21.53 6.44 5.78
N ALA A 75 22.42 6.88 4.90
CA ALA A 75 22.63 6.22 3.61
C ALA A 75 23.03 4.75 3.77
N ASP A 76 23.96 4.46 4.69
CA ASP A 76 24.41 3.10 4.98
C ASP A 76 23.28 2.23 5.55
N GLU A 77 22.48 2.76 6.48
CA GLU A 77 21.32 2.03 7.04
C GLU A 77 20.27 1.72 5.96
N PHE A 78 20.01 2.67 5.06
CA PHE A 78 19.07 2.47 3.95
C PHE A 78 19.59 1.46 2.94
N ASN A 79 20.87 1.53 2.58
CA ASN A 79 21.50 0.56 1.68
C ASN A 79 21.44 -0.85 2.28
N ARG A 80 21.79 -1.00 3.57
CA ARG A 80 21.68 -2.28 4.28
C ARG A 80 20.26 -2.85 4.29
N ARG A 81 19.25 -2.00 4.51
CA ARG A 81 17.83 -2.45 4.48
C ARG A 81 17.38 -2.79 3.07
N LYS A 82 17.86 -2.06 2.07
CA LYS A 82 17.58 -2.32 0.66
C LYS A 82 18.16 -3.68 0.25
N GLU A 83 19.40 -3.98 0.62
CA GLU A 83 20.02 -5.27 0.35
C GLU A 83 19.22 -6.44 0.94
N ASN A 84 18.82 -6.35 2.22
CA ASN A 84 17.99 -7.38 2.85
C ASN A 84 16.63 -7.56 2.15
N LEU A 85 16.04 -6.47 1.66
CA LEU A 85 14.78 -6.53 0.91
C LEU A 85 14.98 -7.15 -0.47
N ASP A 86 16.05 -6.77 -1.17
CA ASP A 86 16.39 -7.29 -2.49
C ASP A 86 16.70 -8.79 -2.44
N GLU A 87 17.36 -9.27 -1.37
CA GLU A 87 17.58 -10.70 -1.13
C GLU A 87 16.27 -11.47 -0.90
N GLU A 88 15.35 -10.92 -0.10
CA GLU A 88 14.05 -11.55 0.15
C GLU A 88 13.17 -11.57 -1.11
N LEU A 89 13.22 -10.50 -1.92
CA LEU A 89 12.53 -10.44 -3.21
C LEU A 89 13.10 -11.46 -4.22
N ARG A 90 14.43 -11.65 -4.25
CA ARG A 90 15.07 -12.68 -5.08
C ARG A 90 14.61 -14.09 -4.66
N ARG A 91 14.57 -14.35 -3.35
CA ARG A 91 14.10 -15.62 -2.80
C ARG A 91 12.65 -15.91 -3.19
N GLN A 92 11.78 -14.90 -3.13
CA GLN A 92 10.38 -15.04 -3.54
C GLN A 92 10.22 -15.24 -5.05
N ARG A 93 11.06 -14.59 -5.87
CA ARG A 93 11.04 -14.76 -7.33
C ARG A 93 11.44 -16.17 -7.77
N ASP A 94 12.38 -16.80 -7.08
CA ASP A 94 12.79 -18.17 -7.37
C ASP A 94 11.73 -19.21 -6.94
N GLU A 95 10.73 -18.80 -6.15
CA GLU A 95 9.65 -19.64 -5.61
C GLU A 95 8.31 -19.49 -6.37
N ASP A 96 8.17 -18.58 -7.35
CA ASP A 96 6.91 -18.30 -8.05
C ASP A 96 6.78 -19.03 -9.42
N PRO A 97 5.86 -20.01 -9.57
CA PRO A 97 5.67 -20.78 -10.80
C PRO A 97 4.67 -20.17 -11.82
N THR A 98 4.21 -18.94 -11.68
CA THR A 98 3.12 -18.41 -12.52
C THR A 98 3.56 -17.81 -13.87
N GLN A 99 3.91 -18.70 -14.81
CA GLN A 99 3.58 -18.52 -16.23
C GLN A 99 2.13 -18.97 -16.47
N ALA A 100 1.16 -18.21 -15.95
CA ALA A 100 -0.24 -18.46 -16.29
C ALA A 100 -0.60 -17.63 -17.53
N GLU A 101 -0.88 -18.31 -18.65
CA GLU A 101 -1.44 -17.66 -19.84
C GLU A 101 -2.81 -17.05 -19.50
N PHE A 102 -2.93 -15.74 -19.68
CA PHE A 102 -4.17 -14.98 -19.46
C PHE A 102 -5.08 -15.12 -20.69
N ASP A 103 -6.33 -15.52 -20.47
CA ASP A 103 -7.33 -15.66 -21.55
C ASP A 103 -7.87 -14.28 -21.96
N THR A 104 -7.37 -13.78 -23.09
CA THR A 104 -7.73 -12.48 -23.68
C THR A 104 -9.20 -12.38 -24.09
N SER A 105 -9.97 -13.48 -24.15
CA SER A 105 -11.40 -13.46 -24.50
C SER A 105 -12.28 -12.73 -23.46
N LEU A 106 -11.79 -12.54 -22.23
CA LEU A 106 -12.49 -11.78 -21.20
C LEU A 106 -12.55 -10.26 -21.48
N LEU A 107 -11.71 -9.75 -22.37
CA LEU A 107 -11.71 -8.33 -22.80
C LEU A 107 -12.80 -8.04 -23.84
N GLU A 108 -13.37 -9.05 -24.50
CA GLU A 108 -14.39 -8.89 -25.56
C GLU A 108 -15.84 -8.82 -25.01
N GLY A 109 -16.01 -9.00 -23.70
CA GLY A 109 -17.29 -9.37 -23.07
C GLY A 109 -18.27 -8.26 -22.71
N ASN A 110 -18.12 -7.00 -23.17
CA ASN A 110 -19.06 -5.92 -22.84
C ASN A 110 -19.74 -5.26 -24.06
N SER A 111 -20.08 -6.06 -25.07
CA SER A 111 -21.12 -5.66 -26.03
C SER A 111 -22.49 -5.70 -25.34
N VAL A 112 -23.00 -4.52 -25.00
CA VAL A 112 -24.36 -4.31 -24.49
C VAL A 112 -25.37 -4.80 -25.54
N HIS A 113 -25.88 -6.02 -25.39
CA HIS A 113 -26.96 -6.54 -26.22
C HIS A 113 -28.30 -5.89 -25.80
N ARG A 114 -28.65 -4.75 -26.41
CA ARG A 114 -30.05 -4.26 -26.43
C ARG A 114 -30.73 -4.83 -27.66
N GLY A 115 -31.84 -5.52 -27.44
CA GLY A 115 -32.43 -6.46 -28.40
C GLY A 115 -32.84 -5.90 -29.76
N ILE A 116 -32.67 -6.80 -30.75
CA ILE A 116 -33.47 -7.02 -31.97
C ILE A 116 -33.71 -5.81 -32.87
N GLY A 117 -32.92 -5.74 -33.93
CA GLY A 117 -33.13 -4.92 -35.13
C GLY A 117 -32.01 -5.17 -36.13
N ASP A 118 -32.20 -6.19 -36.96
CA ASP A 118 -31.33 -6.64 -38.06
C ASP A 118 -30.85 -5.48 -38.97
N SER A 119 -29.54 -5.26 -39.05
CA SER A 119 -28.85 -4.69 -40.22
C SER A 119 -27.33 -4.79 -40.02
N ASP A 120 -26.66 -5.34 -41.04
CA ASP A 120 -25.21 -5.40 -41.23
C ASP A 120 -24.50 -4.10 -40.83
N GLU A 121 -23.36 -4.18 -40.14
CA GLU A 121 -22.11 -3.43 -40.46
C GLU A 121 -21.07 -3.44 -39.31
N GLU A 122 -19.83 -3.71 -39.73
CA GLU A 122 -18.54 -3.32 -39.16
C GLU A 122 -18.14 -3.78 -37.74
N SER A 123 -17.15 -4.68 -37.72
CA SER A 123 -16.19 -4.84 -36.63
C SER A 123 -15.58 -3.48 -36.29
N LYS A 124 -16.02 -2.87 -35.18
CA LYS A 124 -15.37 -1.67 -34.63
C LYS A 124 -13.97 -2.06 -34.14
N GLU A 125 -12.97 -1.44 -34.77
CA GLU A 125 -11.58 -1.44 -34.29
C GLU A 125 -11.56 -1.02 -32.82
N VAL A 126 -10.81 -1.76 -32.00
CA VAL A 126 -10.50 -1.39 -30.61
C VAL A 126 -9.75 -0.07 -30.69
N GLY A 127 -10.39 1.03 -30.29
CA GLY A 127 -9.79 2.36 -30.33
C GLY A 127 -8.48 2.40 -29.53
N GLU A 128 -7.47 3.08 -30.06
CA GLU A 128 -6.22 3.36 -29.36
C GLU A 128 -6.54 4.10 -28.04
N ARG A 129 -6.09 3.57 -26.90
CA ARG A 129 -6.19 4.25 -25.61
C ARG A 129 -5.12 5.33 -25.50
N GLU A 130 -5.46 6.45 -24.88
CA GLU A 130 -4.53 7.55 -24.66
C GLU A 130 -3.62 7.28 -23.45
N GLU A 131 -2.30 7.41 -23.66
CA GLU A 131 -1.30 7.41 -22.59
C GLU A 131 -1.26 8.79 -21.92
N GLN A 132 -1.65 8.86 -20.65
CA GLN A 132 -1.54 10.09 -19.87
C GLN A 132 -0.11 10.30 -19.36
N GLU A 133 0.36 11.54 -19.34
CA GLU A 133 1.68 11.89 -18.81
C GLU A 133 1.70 11.93 -17.28
N TYR A 134 2.78 11.43 -16.70
CA TYR A 134 3.04 11.49 -15.27
C TYR A 134 3.58 12.88 -14.90
N ASP A 135 2.95 13.53 -13.93
CA ASP A 135 3.37 14.81 -13.38
C ASP A 135 4.13 14.61 -12.06
N GLU A 136 5.38 15.05 -12.01
CA GLU A 136 6.24 14.96 -10.83
C GLU A 136 5.75 15.84 -9.67
N ASP A 137 4.99 16.91 -9.93
CA ASP A 137 4.52 17.84 -8.91
C ASP A 137 3.43 17.22 -8.01
N PHE A 138 2.79 16.13 -8.46
CA PHE A 138 1.72 15.43 -7.74
C PHE A 138 2.19 14.08 -7.17
N GLU A 139 3.16 14.13 -6.25
CA GLU A 139 3.68 12.91 -5.63
C GLU A 139 2.67 12.23 -4.68
N ASN A 140 2.11 11.11 -5.13
CA ASN A 140 1.34 10.20 -4.28
C ASN A 140 2.25 9.15 -3.62
N TYR A 141 1.88 8.70 -2.41
CA TYR A 141 2.60 7.66 -1.67
C TYR A 141 2.39 6.24 -2.24
N HIS A 142 1.29 6.03 -2.95
CA HIS A 142 0.86 4.73 -3.47
C HIS A 142 1.14 4.64 -4.97
N LYS A 143 2.41 4.81 -5.34
CA LYS A 143 2.90 4.67 -6.72
C LYS A 143 4.08 3.71 -6.82
N PHE A 144 4.25 3.09 -7.99
CA PHE A 144 5.48 2.37 -8.34
C PHE A 144 5.74 2.46 -9.85
N PHE A 145 7.01 2.29 -10.23
CA PHE A 145 7.44 2.41 -11.62
C PHE A 145 7.76 1.06 -12.24
N SER A 146 7.56 0.97 -13.55
CA SER A 146 7.89 -0.20 -14.38
C SER A 146 8.49 0.22 -15.71
N THR A 147 9.42 -0.57 -16.25
CA THR A 147 9.93 -0.45 -17.64
C THR A 147 9.16 -1.33 -18.62
N SER A 148 8.08 -1.97 -18.18
CA SER A 148 7.33 -2.91 -19.01
C SER A 148 6.43 -2.17 -19.99
N SER A 149 5.99 -2.86 -21.04
CA SER A 149 5.06 -2.28 -22.01
C SER A 149 3.73 -1.91 -21.34
N VAL A 150 3.08 -0.86 -21.84
CA VAL A 150 1.79 -0.40 -21.30
C VAL A 150 0.72 -1.49 -21.39
N GLU A 151 0.75 -2.30 -22.45
CA GLU A 151 -0.18 -3.42 -22.67
C GLU A 151 0.00 -4.55 -21.66
N ASP A 152 1.25 -4.91 -21.34
CA ASP A 152 1.53 -5.92 -20.31
C ASP A 152 1.09 -5.42 -18.92
N LEU A 153 1.36 -4.16 -18.63
CA LEU A 153 0.95 -3.53 -17.37
C LEU A 153 -0.58 -3.46 -17.26
N TRP A 154 -1.24 -3.09 -18.36
CA TRP A 154 -2.69 -3.03 -18.43
C TRP A 154 -3.34 -4.40 -18.29
N THR A 155 -2.81 -5.42 -18.97
CA THR A 155 -3.30 -6.79 -18.89
C THR A 155 -3.17 -7.33 -17.47
N ASN A 156 -2.02 -7.12 -16.83
CA ASN A 156 -1.79 -7.48 -15.43
C ASN A 156 -2.73 -6.73 -14.49
N LEU A 157 -2.95 -5.44 -14.73
CA LEU A 157 -3.86 -4.64 -13.91
C LEU A 157 -5.30 -5.17 -14.01
N CYS A 158 -5.76 -5.49 -15.23
CA CYS A 158 -7.07 -6.09 -15.46
C CYS A 158 -7.19 -7.45 -14.75
N ALA A 159 -6.18 -8.32 -14.90
CA ALA A 159 -6.16 -9.64 -14.25
C ALA A 159 -6.23 -9.53 -12.72
N TYR A 160 -5.49 -8.58 -12.13
CA TYR A 160 -5.54 -8.34 -10.70
C TYR A 160 -6.93 -7.85 -10.25
N VAL A 161 -7.47 -6.80 -10.87
CA VAL A 161 -8.73 -6.18 -10.43
C VAL A 161 -9.91 -7.15 -10.58
N THR A 162 -9.94 -7.93 -11.66
CA THR A 162 -10.97 -8.96 -11.89
C THR A 162 -10.89 -10.10 -10.87
N GLY A 163 -9.69 -10.42 -10.36
CA GLY A 163 -9.48 -11.43 -9.33
C GLY A 163 -9.90 -11.00 -7.92
N ILE A 164 -9.84 -9.70 -7.61
CA ILE A 164 -10.13 -9.20 -6.25
C ILE A 164 -11.56 -8.69 -6.06
N THR A 165 -12.25 -8.28 -7.12
CA THR A 165 -13.61 -7.74 -7.03
C THR A 165 -14.41 -7.93 -8.32
N GLY A 166 -15.73 -8.06 -8.16
CA GLY A 166 -16.70 -7.96 -9.27
C GLY A 166 -17.20 -6.53 -9.52
N GLU A 167 -16.90 -5.57 -8.63
CA GLU A 167 -17.31 -4.17 -8.76
C GLU A 167 -16.13 -3.31 -9.27
N TYR A 168 -15.93 -3.29 -10.59
CA TYR A 168 -14.92 -2.45 -11.24
C TYR A 168 -15.46 -1.76 -12.51
N LYS A 169 -14.77 -0.71 -12.95
CA LYS A 169 -15.03 0.04 -14.18
C LYS A 169 -13.70 0.39 -14.85
N PHE A 170 -13.52 -0.09 -16.07
CA PHE A 170 -12.42 0.32 -16.94
C PHE A 170 -12.79 1.63 -17.64
N SER A 171 -11.81 2.53 -17.79
CA SER A 171 -11.94 3.63 -18.74
C SER A 171 -11.88 3.10 -20.16
N ALA A 172 -12.70 3.67 -21.05
CA ALA A 172 -12.70 3.30 -22.47
C ALA A 172 -11.50 3.91 -23.19
N ASP A 173 -11.14 5.13 -22.80
CA ASP A 173 -10.22 5.99 -23.54
C ASP A 173 -8.84 6.09 -22.86
N GLU A 174 -8.71 5.66 -21.60
CA GLU A 174 -7.50 5.81 -20.80
C GLU A 174 -7.08 4.47 -20.16
N TYR A 175 -5.80 4.33 -19.84
CA TYR A 175 -5.29 3.22 -19.02
C TYR A 175 -5.60 3.43 -17.53
N SER A 176 -6.90 3.51 -17.21
CA SER A 176 -7.41 3.79 -15.87
C SER A 176 -8.50 2.80 -15.45
N ILE A 177 -8.48 2.39 -14.17
CA ILE A 177 -9.46 1.49 -13.57
C ILE A 177 -9.94 2.02 -12.24
N SER A 178 -11.26 2.08 -12.06
CA SER A 178 -11.89 2.29 -10.76
C SER A 178 -12.41 0.97 -10.22
N ALA A 179 -12.00 0.60 -9.00
CA ALA A 179 -12.39 -0.65 -8.37
C ALA A 179 -12.90 -0.43 -6.95
N LYS A 180 -13.87 -1.24 -6.55
CA LYS A 180 -14.44 -1.26 -5.21
C LYS A 180 -14.28 -2.62 -4.59
N VAL A 181 -13.52 -2.70 -3.50
CA VAL A 181 -13.20 -3.96 -2.82
C VAL A 181 -13.86 -3.98 -1.45
N VAL A 182 -14.59 -5.07 -1.17
CA VAL A 182 -15.12 -5.39 0.16
C VAL A 182 -14.26 -6.52 0.70
N LYS A 183 -13.52 -6.29 1.78
CA LYS A 183 -12.85 -7.39 2.49
C LYS A 183 -13.92 -8.11 3.31
N GLU A 184 -14.28 -9.31 2.89
CA GLU A 184 -15.02 -10.25 3.73
C GLU A 184 -14.00 -10.95 4.64
N GLU A 185 -14.12 -10.79 5.97
CA GLU A 185 -13.33 -11.63 6.87
C GLU A 185 -13.86 -13.07 6.81
N GLU A 186 -12.96 -14.04 6.64
CA GLU A 186 -13.26 -15.43 6.97
C GLU A 186 -13.69 -15.48 8.44
N GLU A 187 -14.92 -15.92 8.69
CA GLU A 187 -15.49 -16.06 10.04
C GLU A 187 -14.59 -16.94 10.91
N LYS A 188 -13.71 -16.31 11.71
CA LYS A 188 -13.11 -17.00 12.86
C LYS A 188 -14.18 -17.11 13.93
N GLU A 189 -14.59 -18.34 14.23
CA GLU A 189 -15.71 -18.74 15.12
C GLU A 189 -15.72 -18.18 16.56
N GLU A 190 -14.82 -17.28 16.96
CA GLU A 190 -14.79 -16.72 18.31
C GLU A 190 -15.32 -15.30 18.37
N LYS A 191 -16.65 -15.20 18.55
CA LYS A 191 -17.41 -14.08 19.16
C LYS A 191 -16.60 -12.80 19.40
N LYS A 192 -16.40 -12.01 18.34
CA LYS A 192 -16.20 -10.57 18.45
C LYS A 192 -17.17 -9.90 17.49
N GLU A 193 -17.82 -8.88 18.02
CA GLU A 193 -18.72 -7.96 17.33
C GLU A 193 -18.16 -7.63 15.93
N SER A 194 -18.83 -8.08 14.88
CA SER A 194 -18.38 -7.91 13.50
C SER A 194 -18.44 -6.44 13.14
N VAL A 195 -17.32 -5.75 13.30
CA VAL A 195 -17.12 -4.42 12.74
C VAL A 195 -17.12 -4.63 11.22
N LYS A 196 -18.24 -4.36 10.56
CA LYS A 196 -18.31 -4.34 9.10
C LYS A 196 -17.31 -3.31 8.61
N GLU A 197 -16.18 -3.75 8.06
CA GLU A 197 -15.23 -2.84 7.45
C GLU A 197 -15.90 -2.14 6.26
N GLU A 198 -15.71 -0.83 6.17
CA GLU A 198 -16.24 -0.05 5.06
C GLU A 198 -15.53 -0.46 3.76
N PRO A 199 -16.26 -0.55 2.63
CA PRO A 199 -15.67 -0.87 1.33
C PRO A 199 -14.64 0.19 0.93
N ILE A 200 -13.59 -0.25 0.25
CA ILE A 200 -12.53 0.61 -0.27
C ILE A 200 -12.78 0.84 -1.75
N GLU A 201 -12.87 2.10 -2.16
CA GLU A 201 -12.96 2.52 -3.55
C GLU A 201 -11.65 3.21 -3.93
N PHE A 202 -11.00 2.74 -4.99
CA PHE A 202 -9.74 3.29 -5.46
C PHE A 202 -9.69 3.36 -6.99
N LEU A 203 -8.79 4.21 -7.48
CA LEU A 203 -8.47 4.41 -8.88
C LEU A 203 -7.03 3.97 -9.10
N VAL A 204 -6.74 3.26 -10.19
CA VAL A 204 -5.36 2.98 -10.62
C VAL A 204 -5.19 3.48 -12.04
N ASN A 205 -4.16 4.31 -12.25
CA ASN A 205 -3.78 4.87 -13.53
C ASN A 205 -2.41 4.36 -13.95
N ILE A 206 -2.23 4.09 -15.24
CA ILE A 206 -0.92 3.84 -15.84
C ILE A 206 -0.53 5.10 -16.60
N LEU A 207 0.50 5.79 -16.10
CA LEU A 207 0.97 7.07 -16.59
C LEU A 207 2.35 6.90 -17.23
N LYS A 208 2.60 7.56 -18.36
CA LYS A 208 3.92 7.58 -19.01
C LYS A 208 4.81 8.61 -18.34
N VAL A 209 6.02 8.21 -17.93
CA VAL A 209 6.99 9.17 -17.37
C VAL A 209 7.63 9.97 -18.49
N PRO A 210 7.56 11.32 -18.48
CA PRO A 210 8.23 12.14 -19.46
C PRO A 210 9.73 11.84 -19.49
N GLU A 211 10.31 11.81 -20.69
CA GLU A 211 11.76 11.65 -20.89
C GLU A 211 12.38 10.31 -20.43
N GLN A 212 11.56 9.35 -19.95
CA GLN A 212 12.01 8.02 -19.54
C GLN A 212 11.14 6.94 -20.22
N GLU A 213 11.75 5.82 -20.63
CA GLU A 213 11.02 4.63 -21.10
C GLU A 213 10.45 3.84 -19.90
N LYS A 214 9.64 4.52 -19.08
CA LYS A 214 9.04 3.98 -17.86
C LYS A 214 7.60 4.43 -17.73
N HIS A 215 6.81 3.58 -17.10
CA HIS A 215 5.43 3.85 -16.72
C HIS A 215 5.30 3.91 -15.21
N CYS A 216 4.53 4.87 -14.71
CA CYS A 216 4.12 4.99 -13.33
C CYS A 216 2.74 4.38 -13.16
N ILE A 217 2.62 3.42 -12.25
CA ILE A 217 1.33 2.90 -11.79
C ILE A 217 0.99 3.70 -10.54
N ASP A 218 0.03 4.63 -10.66
CA ASP A 218 -0.41 5.48 -9.57
C ASP A 218 -1.79 5.04 -9.07
N ALA A 219 -1.89 4.74 -7.78
CA ALA A 219 -3.11 4.27 -7.15
C ALA A 219 -3.64 5.29 -6.14
N THR A 220 -4.83 5.84 -6.39
CA THR A 220 -5.47 6.85 -5.55
C THR A 220 -6.69 6.31 -4.85
N VAL A 221 -6.80 6.54 -3.54
CA VAL A 221 -8.02 6.22 -2.77
C VAL A 221 -9.10 7.25 -3.05
N ILE A 222 -10.26 6.80 -3.54
CA ILE A 222 -11.46 7.64 -3.67
C ILE A 222 -12.24 7.62 -2.35
N LYS A 223 -12.42 6.44 -1.74
CA LYS A 223 -13.20 6.26 -0.52
C LYS A 223 -12.70 5.08 0.32
N GLY A 224 -12.85 5.16 1.63
CA GLY A 224 -12.54 4.06 2.57
C GLY A 224 -11.28 4.31 3.41
N ASN A 225 -10.90 3.30 4.18
CA ASN A 225 -9.78 3.39 5.12
C ASN A 225 -8.42 3.30 4.40
N LYS A 226 -7.57 4.32 4.58
CA LYS A 226 -6.21 4.39 4.01
C LYS A 226 -5.30 3.24 4.46
N PHE A 227 -5.47 2.71 5.67
CA PHE A 227 -4.67 1.58 6.15
C PHE A 227 -5.01 0.31 5.38
N ASN A 228 -6.31 0.02 5.23
CA ASN A 228 -6.76 -1.16 4.50
C ASN A 228 -6.38 -1.05 3.02
N PHE A 229 -6.41 0.16 2.45
CA PHE A 229 -5.90 0.40 1.10
C PHE A 229 -4.39 0.19 1.01
N THR A 230 -3.62 0.56 2.02
CA THR A 230 -2.16 0.35 2.01
C THR A 230 -1.81 -1.14 1.94
N ASP A 231 -2.59 -1.99 2.61
CA ASP A 231 -2.43 -3.45 2.48
C ASP A 231 -2.86 -3.93 1.09
N GLN A 232 -3.99 -3.44 0.55
CA GLN A 232 -4.40 -3.79 -0.83
C GLN A 232 -3.37 -3.34 -1.87
N PHE A 233 -2.79 -2.15 -1.72
CA PHE A 233 -1.75 -1.64 -2.60
C PHE A 233 -0.46 -2.48 -2.49
N ARG A 234 -0.15 -2.98 -1.30
CA ARG A 234 0.97 -3.93 -1.14
C ARG A 234 0.70 -5.22 -1.91
N ASP A 235 -0.52 -5.71 -1.89
CA ASP A 235 -0.91 -6.93 -2.60
C ASP A 235 -0.95 -6.71 -4.12
N LEU A 236 -1.43 -5.55 -4.59
CA LEU A 236 -1.30 -5.10 -5.98
C LEU A 236 0.16 -5.07 -6.41
N LYS A 237 1.03 -4.43 -5.62
CA LYS A 237 2.46 -4.34 -5.93
C LYS A 237 3.13 -5.71 -5.99
N LYS A 238 2.75 -6.63 -5.09
CA LYS A 238 3.23 -8.02 -5.13
C LYS A 238 2.74 -8.77 -6.37
N PHE A 239 1.48 -8.57 -6.77
CA PHE A 239 0.93 -9.18 -7.99
C PHE A 239 1.69 -8.73 -9.24
N PHE A 240 2.10 -7.46 -9.28
CA PHE A 240 2.96 -6.94 -10.34
C PHE A 240 4.40 -7.45 -10.28
N GLY A 241 4.81 -8.09 -9.17
CA GLY A 241 6.04 -8.85 -9.03
C GLY A 241 7.27 -8.17 -9.63
N GLY A 242 7.83 -8.79 -10.68
CA GLY A 242 9.03 -8.35 -11.41
C GLY A 242 8.83 -7.22 -12.44
N HIS A 243 7.59 -6.81 -12.70
CA HIS A 243 7.30 -5.57 -13.42
C HIS A 243 7.42 -4.35 -12.51
N ALA A 244 7.21 -4.51 -11.19
CA ALA A 244 7.42 -3.45 -10.22
C ALA A 244 8.91 -3.31 -9.89
N ASN A 245 9.46 -2.09 -10.06
CA ASN A 245 10.87 -1.76 -9.82
C ASN A 245 11.87 -2.46 -10.76
N ALA A 246 11.71 -2.28 -12.08
CA ALA A 246 12.88 -2.32 -12.96
C ALA A 246 13.80 -1.14 -12.58
N THR A 247 14.84 -1.47 -11.84
CA THR A 247 15.86 -0.62 -11.23
C THR A 247 16.18 0.66 -12.02
N LEU A 248 16.21 1.80 -11.31
CA LEU A 248 17.19 2.86 -11.56
C LEU A 248 18.58 2.24 -11.38
N ALA A 249 19.13 1.73 -12.47
CA ALA A 249 20.56 1.65 -12.69
C ALA A 249 20.87 2.77 -13.68
N ASP A 250 21.19 3.94 -13.14
CA ASP A 250 22.20 4.89 -13.63
C ASP A 250 22.43 5.96 -12.56
#